data_AF-A0A9Q0JCV9-F1
#
_entry.id   AF-A0A9Q0JCV9-F1
#
_cell.length_a   1.000
_cell.length_b   1.000
_cell.length_c   1.000
_cell.angle_alpha   90.00
_cell.angle_beta   90.00
_cell.angle_gamma   90.00
#
_symmetry.space_group_name_H-M   'P 1'
#
loop_
_entity.id
_entity.type
_entity.pdbx_description
1 polymer ?
#
loop_
_entity_poly.entity_id
_entity_poly.type
_entity_poly.pdbx_seq_one_letter_code
_entity_poly.pdbx_strand_id
1 'polypeptide(L)'
;MAPVFSRDAWRCVWHMIQNDLVHGWGLDFALRKCVEPAHEKIGVVDSQWIVHQTVPSLGNQGESQNGKAPWHGVRERCKKEWTMFQTRLANAEKAYFRAMEVESNSTTH
;
A
#
# COMPACT_ATOMS: atom_id res chain seq x y z
N MET A 1 13.73 5.94 0.49
CA MET A 1 13.10 6.48 -0.73
C MET A 1 11.80 7.17 -0.33
N ALA A 2 11.60 8.42 -0.75
CA ALA A 2 10.35 9.14 -0.56
C ALA A 2 9.65 9.23 -1.93
N PRO A 3 8.43 8.68 -2.10
CA PRO A 3 7.76 8.74 -3.39
C PRO A 3 7.28 10.16 -3.69
N VAL A 4 7.38 10.56 -4.96
CA VAL A 4 6.83 11.82 -5.47
C VAL A 4 5.76 11.48 -6.50
N PHE A 5 4.59 12.10 -6.38
CA PHE A 5 3.44 11.80 -7.23
C PHE A 5 3.08 13.00 -8.10
N SER A 6 2.64 12.73 -9.33
CA SER A 6 1.89 13.74 -10.07
C SER A 6 0.60 14.07 -9.32
N ARG A 7 0.03 15.26 -9.57
CA ARG A 7 -1.20 15.69 -8.90
C ARG A 7 -2.35 14.69 -9.07
N ASP A 8 -2.47 14.08 -10.24
CA ASP A 8 -3.56 13.16 -10.54
C ASP A 8 -3.32 11.78 -9.90
N ALA A 9 -2.07 11.28 -9.93
CA ALA A 9 -1.70 10.06 -9.22
C ALA A 9 -1.87 10.20 -7.70
N TRP A 10 -1.51 11.36 -7.13
CA TRP A 10 -1.63 11.64 -5.70
C TRP A 10 -3.06 11.46 -5.19
N ARG A 11 -4.07 11.89 -5.95
CA ARG A 11 -5.48 11.71 -5.55
C ARG A 11 -5.84 10.24 -5.35
N CYS A 12 -5.41 9.37 -6.27
CA CYS A 12 -5.64 7.93 -6.14
C CYS A 12 -4.83 7.32 -4.98
N VAL A 13 -3.55 7.66 -4.86
CA VAL A 13 -2.67 7.13 -3.80
C VAL A 13 -3.12 7.57 -2.41
N TRP A 14 -3.66 8.78 -2.28
CA TRP A 14 -4.20 9.29 -1.03
C TRP A 14 -5.29 8.38 -0.45
N HIS A 15 -6.10 7.75 -1.30
CA HIS A 15 -7.12 6.78 -0.86
C HIS A 15 -6.53 5.40 -0.49
N MET A 16 -5.28 5.11 -0.84
CA MET A 16 -4.58 3.89 -0.43
C MET A 16 -3.88 4.06 0.92
N ILE A 17 -3.42 5.28 1.24
CA ILE A 17 -2.74 5.60 2.49
C ILE A 17 -3.79 5.69 3.61
N GLN A 18 -3.61 4.86 4.63
CA GLN A 18 -4.59 4.64 5.69
C GLN A 18 -4.02 5.13 7.02
N ASN A 19 -4.67 6.10 7.65
CA ASN A 19 -4.22 6.67 8.93
C ASN A 19 -4.30 5.66 10.09
N ASP A 20 -5.04 4.57 9.92
CA ASP A 20 -5.20 3.50 10.92
C ASP A 20 -4.14 2.40 10.81
N LEU A 21 -3.33 2.38 9.74
CA LEU A 21 -2.28 1.38 9.53
C LEU A 21 -0.90 2.04 9.58
N VAL A 22 0.04 1.40 10.30
CA VAL A 22 1.42 1.88 10.42
C VAL A 22 2.33 1.21 9.38
N HIS A 23 1.93 0.04 8.88
CA HIS A 23 2.63 -0.73 7.88
C HIS A 23 2.72 0.00 6.53
N GLY A 24 3.95 0.25 6.07
CA GLY A 24 4.21 0.86 4.76
C GLY A 24 4.96 -0.02 3.76
N TRP A 25 5.51 -1.16 4.16
CA TRP A 25 6.39 -1.97 3.30
C TRP A 25 5.59 -2.76 2.25
N GLY A 26 5.81 -2.50 0.97
CA GLY A 26 5.10 -3.17 -0.12
C GLY A 26 3.86 -2.42 -0.61
N LEU A 27 3.49 -1.29 0.03
CA LEU A 27 2.45 -0.38 -0.46
C LEU A 27 2.80 0.17 -1.85
N ASP A 28 4.09 0.38 -2.09
CA ASP A 28 4.66 0.83 -3.36
C ASP A 28 4.33 -0.09 -4.55
N PHE A 29 4.21 -1.40 -4.34
CA PHE A 29 3.77 -2.33 -5.40
C PHE A 29 2.33 -2.08 -5.87
N ALA A 30 1.48 -1.47 -5.03
CA ALA A 30 0.09 -1.17 -5.39
C ALA A 30 -0.06 0.16 -6.15
N LEU A 31 0.91 1.08 -6.03
CA LEU A 31 0.85 2.43 -6.61
C LEU A 31 0.72 2.42 -8.14
N ARG A 32 1.19 1.34 -8.80
CA ARG A 32 1.00 1.13 -10.24
C ARG A 32 -0.46 1.18 -10.69
N LYS A 33 -1.42 0.89 -9.79
CA LYS A 33 -2.86 0.97 -10.10
C LYS A 33 -3.35 2.40 -10.26
N CYS A 34 -2.58 3.40 -9.82
CA CYS A 34 -2.94 4.81 -9.91
C CYS A 34 -2.43 5.52 -11.17
N VAL A 35 -1.72 4.82 -12.06
CA VAL A 35 -1.11 5.41 -13.25
C VAL A 35 -1.10 4.42 -14.42
N GLU A 36 -1.42 4.89 -15.63
CA GLU A 36 -1.36 4.09 -16.86
C GLU A 36 -0.62 4.86 -17.97
N PRO A 37 0.37 4.28 -18.66
CA PRO A 37 1.02 3.00 -18.37
C PRO A 37 2.04 3.10 -17.23
N ALA A 38 1.97 2.17 -16.28
CA ALA A 38 2.76 2.24 -15.05
C ALA A 38 4.28 2.14 -15.29
N HIS A 39 4.71 1.33 -16.26
CA HIS A 39 6.14 1.09 -16.52
C HIS A 39 6.86 2.29 -17.17
N GLU A 40 6.12 3.21 -17.77
CA GLU A 40 6.68 4.45 -18.33
C GLU A 40 6.59 5.61 -17.33
N LYS A 41 5.57 5.61 -16.48
CA LYS A 41 5.26 6.73 -15.57
C LYS A 41 5.82 6.58 -14.16
N ILE A 42 6.31 5.39 -13.79
CA ILE A 42 6.98 5.15 -12.50
C ILE A 42 8.47 4.98 -12.76
N GLY A 43 9.28 5.80 -12.08
CA GLY A 43 10.73 5.77 -12.16
C GLY A 43 11.40 5.96 -10.81
N VAL A 44 12.69 5.66 -10.75
CA VAL A 44 13.54 5.86 -9.57
C VAL A 44 14.37 7.13 -9.82
N VAL A 45 14.27 8.09 -8.90
CA VAL A 45 15.02 9.37 -8.97
C VAL A 45 16.32 9.31 -8.16
N ASP A 46 16.46 8.31 -7.28
CA ASP A 46 17.66 8.15 -6.45
C ASP A 46 18.89 7.80 -7.31
N SER A 47 20.01 8.47 -7.05
CA SER A 47 21.29 8.22 -7.74
C SER A 47 21.99 6.94 -7.25
N GLN A 48 21.53 6.37 -6.14
CA GLN A 48 22.13 5.22 -5.47
C GLN A 48 21.05 4.28 -4.97
N TRP A 49 21.33 2.97 -5.02
CA TRP A 49 20.47 1.99 -4.37
C TRP A 49 20.63 2.07 -2.85
N ILE A 50 19.53 1.81 -2.14
CA ILE A 50 19.51 1.74 -0.68
C ILE A 50 19.26 0.30 -0.27
N VAL A 51 20.10 -0.23 0.63
CA VAL A 51 19.87 -1.56 1.22
C VAL A 51 18.87 -1.44 2.36
N HIS A 52 17.75 -2.17 2.25
CA HIS A 52 16.76 -2.21 3.31
C HIS A 52 17.16 -3.20 4.41
N GLN A 53 17.46 -2.68 5.61
CA GLN A 53 17.94 -3.46 6.76
C GLN A 53 16.86 -4.35 7.41
N THR A 54 15.59 -4.22 7.00
CA THR A 54 14.47 -5.03 7.53
C THR A 54 14.28 -4.92 9.05
N VAL A 55 14.79 -3.82 9.63
CA VAL A 55 14.58 -3.43 11.01
C VAL A 55 13.25 -2.69 11.11
N PRO A 56 12.30 -3.14 11.94
CA PRO A 56 11.00 -2.48 12.05
C PRO A 56 11.16 -1.11 12.69
N SER A 57 10.58 -0.11 12.05
CA SER A 57 10.33 1.18 12.71
C SER A 57 9.39 0.97 13.89
N LEU A 58 9.57 1.75 14.95
CA LEU A 58 8.79 1.64 16.21
C LEU A 58 8.97 0.29 16.92
N GLY A 59 10.13 -0.38 16.76
CA GLY A 59 10.41 -1.68 17.36
C GLY A 59 10.12 -1.77 18.87
N ASN A 60 10.28 -0.67 19.60
CA ASN A 60 10.00 -0.59 21.05
C ASN A 60 8.51 -0.43 21.39
N GLN A 61 7.64 -0.19 20.41
CA GLN A 61 6.18 -0.06 20.57
C GLN A 61 5.41 -1.37 20.30
N GLY A 62 6.10 -2.50 20.34
CA GLY A 62 5.45 -3.81 20.34
C GLY A 62 5.27 -4.32 21.75
N GLU A 63 4.25 -5.15 21.96
CA GLU A 63 4.07 -5.83 23.23
C GLU A 63 5.08 -6.98 23.34
N SER A 64 5.83 -7.00 24.45
CA SER A 64 6.65 -8.15 24.82
C SER A 64 5.75 -9.21 25.43
N GLN A 65 5.52 -10.31 24.70
CA GLN A 65 4.77 -11.46 25.20
C GLN A 65 5.69 -12.68 25.30
N ASN A 66 5.55 -13.47 26.38
CA ASN A 66 6.28 -14.73 26.59
C ASN A 66 7.81 -14.60 26.48
N GLY A 67 8.37 -13.49 26.97
CA GLY A 67 9.82 -13.21 26.93
C GLY A 67 10.37 -12.82 25.55
N LYS A 68 9.52 -12.66 24.53
CA LYS A 68 9.96 -12.17 23.21
C LYS A 68 10.19 -10.67 23.23
N ALA A 69 11.24 -10.21 22.55
CA ALA A 69 11.54 -8.79 22.41
C ALA A 69 10.39 -8.04 21.68
N PRO A 70 10.06 -6.80 22.09
CA PRO A 70 8.98 -5.97 21.54
C PRO A 70 8.86 -5.94 20.01
N TRP A 71 10.00 -5.87 19.30
CA TRP A 71 10.02 -5.77 17.83
C TRP A 71 9.39 -6.98 17.12
N HIS A 72 9.29 -8.14 17.78
CA HIS A 72 8.55 -9.29 17.27
C HIS A 72 7.05 -8.98 17.16
N GLY A 73 6.46 -8.35 18.19
CA GLY A 73 5.06 -7.93 18.17
C GLY A 73 4.80 -6.89 17.07
N VAL A 74 5.76 -5.99 16.82
CA VAL A 74 5.68 -5.04 15.70
C VAL A 74 5.67 -5.77 14.35
N ARG A 75 6.54 -6.78 14.15
CA ARG A 75 6.54 -7.59 12.92
C ARG A 75 5.22 -8.34 12.72
N GLU A 76 4.66 -8.91 13.79
CA GLU A 76 3.36 -9.58 13.73
C GLU A 76 2.24 -8.61 13.38
N ARG A 77 2.23 -7.41 13.98
CA ARG A 77 1.30 -6.32 13.63
C ARG A 77 1.44 -5.92 12.17
N CYS A 78 2.65 -5.68 11.68
CA CYS A 78 2.91 -5.35 10.27
C CYS A 78 2.34 -6.39 9.29
N LYS A 79 2.47 -7.69 9.61
CA LYS A 79 1.89 -8.76 8.77
C LYS A 79 0.37 -8.68 8.75
N LYS A 80 -0.27 -8.46 9.90
CA LYS A 80 -1.73 -8.32 9.99
C LYS A 80 -2.22 -7.09 9.21
N GLU A 81 -1.55 -5.96 9.37
CA GLU A 81 -1.86 -4.71 8.67
C GLU A 81 -1.70 -4.86 7.15
N TRP A 82 -0.67 -5.58 6.68
CA TRP A 82 -0.53 -5.90 5.27
C TRP A 82 -1.71 -6.72 4.73
N THR A 83 -2.15 -7.76 5.44
CA THR A 83 -3.32 -8.55 5.04
C THR A 83 -4.60 -7.70 5.00
N MET A 84 -4.78 -6.80 5.96
CA MET A 84 -5.91 -5.87 5.97
C MET A 84 -5.87 -4.94 4.76
N PHE A 85 -4.72 -4.35 4.45
CA PHE A 85 -4.53 -3.51 3.27
C PHE A 85 -4.87 -4.27 1.98
N GLN A 86 -4.31 -5.47 1.79
CA GLN A 86 -4.57 -6.30 0.60
C GLN A 86 -6.07 -6.61 0.44
N THR A 87 -6.74 -6.93 1.55
CA THR A 87 -8.20 -7.19 1.55
C THR A 87 -8.99 -5.95 1.13
N ARG A 88 -8.65 -4.78 1.70
CA ARG A 88 -9.30 -3.51 1.35
C ARG A 88 -9.10 -3.17 -0.12
N LEU A 89 -7.89 -3.35 -0.65
CA LEU A 89 -7.58 -3.09 -2.06
C LEU A 89 -8.34 -4.03 -3.00
N ALA A 90 -8.39 -5.33 -2.69
CA ALA A 90 -9.13 -6.31 -3.49
C ALA A 90 -10.64 -6.02 -3.52
N ASN A 91 -11.21 -5.61 -2.38
CA ASN A 91 -12.61 -5.21 -2.30
C ASN A 91 -12.90 -3.96 -3.14
N ALA A 92 -12.02 -2.96 -3.10
CA ALA A 92 -12.15 -1.75 -3.91
C ALA A 92 -12.09 -2.07 -5.42
N GLU A 93 -11.17 -2.93 -5.83
CA GLU A 93 -11.05 -3.39 -7.23
C GLU A 93 -12.30 -4.15 -7.69
N LYS A 94 -12.82 -5.05 -6.86
CA LYS A 94 -14.07 -5.75 -7.14
C LYS A 94 -15.26 -4.80 -7.28
N ALA A 95 -15.34 -3.77 -6.44
CA ALA A 95 -16.39 -2.76 -6.52
C ALA A 95 -16.28 -1.91 -7.80
N TYR A 96 -15.07 -1.53 -8.19
CA TYR A 96 -14.80 -0.80 -9.42
C TYR A 96 -15.29 -1.56 -10.66
N PHE A 97 -14.89 -2.82 -10.83
CA PHE A 97 -15.29 -3.61 -12.00
C PHE A 97 -16.80 -3.85 -12.04
N ARG A 98 -17.45 -4.10 -10.91
CA ARG A 98 -18.92 -4.19 -10.84
C ARG A 98 -19.61 -2.90 -11.28
N ALA A 99 -19.09 -1.74 -10.87
CA ALA A 99 -19.65 -0.45 -11.26
C ALA A 99 -19.52 -0.23 -12.78
N MET A 100 -18.36 -0.58 -13.35
CA MET A 100 -18.16 -0.51 -14.80
C MET A 100 -19.10 -1.44 -15.58
N GLU A 101 -19.32 -2.67 -15.09
CA GLU A 101 -20.27 -3.60 -15.70
C GLU A 101 -21.70 -3.03 -15.70
N VAL A 102 -22.14 -2.45 -14.58
CA VAL A 102 -23.47 -1.81 -14.46
C VAL A 102 -23.60 -0.61 -15.39
N GLU A 103 -22.58 0.24 -15.48
CA GLU A 103 -22.55 1.40 -16.38
C GLU A 103 -22.64 0.93 -17.84
N SER A 104 -21.85 -0.07 -18.22
CA SER A 104 -21.87 -0.63 -19.58
C SER A 104 -23.25 -1.13 -19.98
N ASN A 105 -23.93 -1.90 -19.11
CA ASN A 105 -25.27 -2.43 -19.35
C ASN A 105 -26.36 -1.35 -19.40
N SER A 106 -26.14 -0.22 -18.70
CA SER A 106 -27.08 0.91 -18.68
C SER A 106 -26.96 1.80 -19.92
N THR A 107 -25.82 1.74 -20.63
CA THR A 107 -25.57 2.51 -21.86
C THR A 107 -26.04 1.78 -23.13
N THR A 108 -26.40 0.50 -23.03
CA THR A 108 -26.85 -0.35 -24.14
C THR A 108 -28.38 -0.36 -24.34
N HIS A 109 -29.12 0.46 -23.58
CA HIS A 109 -30.56 0.68 -23.70
C HIS A 109 -30.86 2.14 -24.07
#